data_AF-A0A6M3KCJ7-F1
#
_entry.id   AF-A0A6M3KCJ7-F1
#
_cell.length_a   1.000
_cell.length_b   1.000
_cell.length_c   1.000
_cell.angle_alpha   90.00
_cell.angle_beta   90.00
_cell.angle_gamma   90.00
#
_symmetry.space_group_name_H-M   'P 1'
#
loop_
_entity.id
_entity.type
_entity.pdbx_description
1 polymer ?
#
loop_
_entity_poly.entity_id
_entity_poly.type
_entity_poly.pdbx_seq_one_letter_code
_entity_poly.pdbx_strand_id
1 'polypeptide(L)'
;MNQELIDCEIKGNMVRLYLGKNGKQWGDDWDDKPYEHNAERVYDEYVEKIADISINFDFEVNEPADFAENSNSKFRRKDFIKGKIYAFTVINPENHGSIMIYFGEKLEDIVKRLNKIKAGYSVYIPILNKGGDLNE
;
A
#
# COMPACT_ATOMS: atom_id res chain seq x y z
N MET A 1 -18.31 5.35 3.59
CA MET A 1 -17.29 4.95 2.60
C MET A 1 -16.16 4.31 3.37
N ASN A 2 -15.75 3.10 2.98
CA ASN A 2 -14.67 2.41 3.66
C ASN A 2 -13.37 2.89 3.01
N GLN A 3 -12.51 3.55 3.80
CA GLN A 3 -11.23 4.09 3.34
C GLN A 3 -10.09 3.20 3.82
N GLU A 4 -10.24 1.89 3.61
CA GLU A 4 -9.29 0.88 4.03
C GLU A 4 -8.27 0.64 2.92
N LEU A 5 -7.02 0.38 3.29
CA LEU A 5 -5.98 0.00 2.34
C LEU A 5 -6.35 -1.32 1.67
N ILE A 6 -6.45 -1.30 0.34
CA ILE A 6 -6.77 -2.48 -0.46
C ILE A 6 -5.66 -2.88 -1.42
N ASP A 7 -4.75 -1.95 -1.72
CA ASP A 7 -3.52 -2.17 -2.47
C ASP A 7 -2.54 -0.99 -2.33
N CYS A 8 -1.28 -1.17 -2.69
CA CYS A 8 -0.30 -0.10 -2.75
C CYS A 8 0.81 -0.32 -3.79
N GLU A 9 1.45 0.77 -4.17
CA GLU A 9 2.69 0.79 -4.96
C GLU A 9 3.74 1.63 -4.24
N ILE A 10 5.00 1.18 -4.25
CA ILE A 10 6.12 1.88 -3.62
C ILE A 10 7.15 2.31 -4.66
N LYS A 11 7.61 3.56 -4.55
CA LYS A 11 8.72 4.12 -5.33
C LYS A 11 9.63 4.92 -4.42
N GLY A 12 10.68 4.28 -3.92
CA GLY A 12 11.54 4.85 -2.87
C GLY A 12 10.70 5.18 -1.63
N ASN A 13 10.82 6.41 -1.13
CA ASN A 13 10.09 6.87 0.06
C ASN A 13 8.65 7.35 -0.22
N MET A 14 8.12 7.11 -1.43
CA MET A 14 6.74 7.43 -1.77
C MET A 14 5.91 6.16 -1.88
N VAL A 15 4.74 6.18 -1.22
CA VAL A 15 3.76 5.09 -1.26
C VAL A 15 2.45 5.63 -1.81
N ARG A 16 1.97 5.03 -2.91
CA ARG A 16 0.60 5.23 -3.38
C ARG A 16 -0.31 4.22 -2.70
N LEU A 17 -1.33 4.71 -2.01
CA LEU A 17 -2.36 3.92 -1.36
C LEU A 17 -3.63 3.90 -2.21
N TYR A 18 -4.10 2.70 -2.54
CA TYR A 18 -5.42 2.47 -3.09
C TYR A 18 -6.37 2.13 -1.94
N LEU A 19 -7.41 2.94 -1.78
CA LEU A 19 -8.35 2.86 -0.66
C LEU A 19 -9.73 2.44 -1.15
N GLY A 20 -10.35 1.52 -0.40
CA GLY A 20 -11.68 0.99 -0.69
C GLY A 20 -12.14 0.04 0.42
N LYS A 21 -12.94 -0.96 0.06
CA LYS A 21 -13.41 -2.00 0.99
C LYS A 21 -12.53 -3.25 0.90
N ASN A 22 -11.86 -3.59 2.01
CA ASN A 22 -11.03 -4.80 2.06
C ASN A 22 -11.88 -6.08 2.14
N GLY A 23 -11.36 -7.17 1.56
CA GLY A 23 -11.90 -8.54 1.67
C GLY A 23 -12.42 -9.14 0.37
N LYS A 24 -12.71 -8.31 -0.64
CA LYS A 24 -13.29 -8.75 -1.93
C LYS A 24 -12.62 -8.16 -3.16
N GLN A 25 -11.63 -7.29 -2.96
CA GLN A 25 -10.89 -6.68 -4.06
C GLN A 25 -10.09 -7.74 -4.82
N TRP A 26 -9.83 -7.45 -6.10
CA TRP A 26 -9.13 -8.34 -7.01
C TRP A 26 -8.31 -7.55 -8.03
N GLY A 27 -7.35 -8.23 -8.64
CA GLY A 27 -6.55 -7.77 -9.77
C GLY A 27 -5.97 -9.00 -10.48
N ASP A 28 -5.22 -8.76 -11.55
CA ASP A 28 -4.68 -9.86 -12.35
C ASP A 28 -3.58 -10.62 -11.60
N ASP A 29 -3.56 -11.96 -11.71
CA ASP A 29 -2.59 -12.86 -11.04
C ASP A 29 -2.52 -12.78 -9.49
N TRP A 30 -3.58 -12.31 -8.81
CA TRP A 30 -3.58 -12.09 -7.36
C TRP A 30 -3.49 -13.37 -6.50
N ASP A 31 -3.70 -14.57 -7.07
CA ASP A 31 -3.76 -15.83 -6.32
C ASP A 31 -2.89 -16.98 -6.81
N ASP A 32 -2.14 -16.84 -7.88
CA ASP A 32 -1.30 -17.91 -8.45
C ASP A 32 0.19 -17.55 -8.56
N LYS A 33 0.57 -16.26 -8.64
CA LYS A 33 1.97 -15.80 -8.76
C LYS A 33 2.44 -14.95 -7.57
N PRO A 34 3.77 -14.88 -7.33
CA PRO A 34 4.35 -13.90 -6.40
C PRO A 34 3.92 -12.49 -6.78
N TYR A 35 3.51 -11.71 -5.78
CA TYR A 35 2.86 -10.42 -6.03
C TYR A 35 3.76 -9.40 -6.73
N GLU A 36 5.07 -9.48 -6.53
CA GLU A 36 6.01 -8.46 -6.95
C GLU A 36 6.39 -8.50 -8.44
N HIS A 37 6.13 -9.60 -9.14
CA HIS A 37 6.58 -9.76 -10.54
C HIS A 37 5.45 -9.80 -11.57
N ASN A 38 4.24 -10.20 -11.19
CA ASN A 38 3.14 -10.39 -12.15
C ASN A 38 1.77 -9.95 -11.64
N ALA A 39 1.61 -9.69 -10.33
CA ALA A 39 0.32 -9.20 -9.87
C ALA A 39 0.21 -7.73 -10.24
N GLU A 40 -0.69 -7.43 -11.19
CA GLU A 40 -1.06 -6.05 -11.45
C GLU A 40 -1.70 -5.42 -10.20
N ARG A 41 -1.82 -4.09 -10.22
CA ARG A 41 -2.55 -3.37 -9.19
C ARG A 41 -4.02 -3.81 -9.16
N VAL A 42 -4.69 -3.53 -8.05
CA VAL A 42 -6.13 -3.73 -7.88
C VAL A 42 -6.93 -3.05 -9.01
N TYR A 43 -8.01 -3.68 -9.47
CA TYR A 43 -8.89 -3.09 -10.48
C TYR A 43 -9.55 -1.79 -9.98
N ASP A 44 -9.68 -0.81 -10.88
CA ASP A 44 -10.19 0.53 -10.57
C ASP A 44 -11.61 0.53 -9.99
N GLU A 45 -12.41 -0.49 -10.29
CA GLU A 45 -13.78 -0.66 -9.74
C GLU A 45 -13.82 -0.85 -8.21
N TYR A 46 -12.72 -1.34 -7.61
CA TYR A 46 -12.59 -1.47 -6.16
C TYR A 46 -12.03 -0.21 -5.48
N VAL A 47 -11.45 0.71 -6.26
CA VAL A 47 -10.79 1.92 -5.75
C VAL A 47 -11.83 3.01 -5.52
N GLU A 48 -12.08 3.34 -4.26
CA GLU A 48 -12.93 4.46 -3.87
C GLU A 48 -12.13 5.78 -3.79
N LYS A 49 -10.83 5.69 -3.44
CA LYS A 49 -9.96 6.85 -3.24
C LYS A 49 -8.50 6.47 -3.41
N ILE A 50 -7.68 7.43 -3.84
CA ILE A 50 -6.21 7.32 -3.86
C ILE A 50 -5.63 8.32 -2.86
N ALA A 51 -4.55 7.94 -2.17
CA ALA A 51 -3.72 8.85 -1.38
C ALA A 51 -2.25 8.52 -1.60
N ASP A 52 -1.43 9.53 -1.89
CA ASP A 52 0.01 9.39 -1.98
C ASP A 52 0.62 9.89 -0.68
N ILE A 53 1.47 9.07 -0.05
CA ILE A 53 2.23 9.44 1.15
C ILE A 53 3.70 9.52 0.76
N SER A 54 4.30 10.69 0.95
CA SER A 54 5.76 10.83 0.92
C SER A 54 6.30 10.78 2.36
N ILE A 55 7.28 9.92 2.59
CA ILE A 55 7.94 9.73 3.87
C ILE A 55 9.34 10.37 3.79
N ASN A 56 9.83 10.93 4.89
CA ASN A 56 11.16 11.53 4.93
C ASN A 56 12.24 10.50 4.52
N PHE A 57 13.29 10.96 3.84
CA PHE A 57 14.41 10.15 3.37
C PHE A 57 15.25 9.55 4.51
N ASP A 58 15.13 10.08 5.73
CA ASP A 58 15.76 9.50 6.93
C ASP A 58 15.10 8.17 7.37
N PHE A 59 14.04 7.74 6.71
CA PHE A 59 13.32 6.49 6.99
C PHE A 59 13.45 5.53 5.80
N GLU A 60 13.31 4.24 6.08
CA GLU A 60 13.26 3.20 5.06
C GLU A 60 11.81 2.75 4.85
N VAL A 61 11.43 2.58 3.60
CA VAL A 61 10.12 2.06 3.19
C VAL A 61 10.37 0.80 2.39
N ASN A 62 9.91 -0.34 2.91
CA ASN A 62 10.20 -1.64 2.34
C ASN A 62 8.92 -2.47 2.16
N GLU A 63 8.85 -3.20 1.06
CA GLU A 63 7.85 -4.23 0.80
C GLU A 63 8.32 -5.60 1.32
N PRO A 64 7.41 -6.57 1.51
CA PRO A 64 7.79 -7.93 1.88
C PRO A 64 8.85 -8.58 0.98
N ALA A 65 8.83 -8.29 -0.32
CA ALA A 65 9.76 -8.84 -1.30
C ALA A 65 11.19 -8.34 -1.12
N ASP A 66 11.41 -7.17 -0.52
CA ASP A 66 12.76 -6.64 -0.22
C ASP A 66 13.51 -7.51 0.79
N PHE A 67 12.79 -8.35 1.54
CA PHE A 67 13.34 -9.30 2.52
C PHE A 67 13.29 -10.75 2.02
N ALA A 68 12.97 -10.99 0.75
CA ALA A 68 12.93 -12.34 0.20
C ALA A 68 14.35 -12.92 0.07
N GLU A 69 14.57 -14.12 0.62
CA GLU A 69 15.87 -14.81 0.52
C GLU A 69 16.18 -15.34 -0.90
N ASN A 70 15.18 -15.34 -1.79
CA ASN A 70 15.29 -15.76 -3.19
C ASN A 70 14.81 -14.62 -4.11
N SER A 71 15.00 -14.77 -5.42
CA SER A 71 14.57 -13.78 -6.43
C SER A 71 13.07 -13.41 -6.37
N ASN A 72 12.25 -14.26 -5.75
CA ASN A 72 10.82 -14.06 -5.57
C ASN A 72 10.41 -14.28 -4.11
N SER A 73 9.45 -13.49 -3.65
CA SER A 73 8.70 -13.74 -2.42
C SER A 73 7.78 -14.96 -2.59
N LYS A 74 7.37 -15.56 -1.46
CA LYS A 74 6.36 -16.63 -1.45
C LYS A 74 4.93 -16.11 -1.35
N PHE A 75 4.75 -14.79 -1.38
CA PHE A 75 3.51 -14.14 -0.99
C PHE A 75 2.70 -13.76 -2.22
N ARG A 76 1.39 -13.95 -2.12
CA ARG A 76 0.42 -13.58 -3.17
C ARG A 76 -0.46 -12.46 -2.64
N ARG A 77 -1.05 -11.63 -3.50
CA ARG A 77 -1.94 -10.53 -3.06
C ARG A 77 -3.07 -11.02 -2.13
N LYS A 78 -3.56 -12.24 -2.34
CA LYS A 78 -4.55 -12.90 -1.46
C LYS A 78 -4.09 -13.10 0.00
N ASP A 79 -2.79 -13.18 0.27
CA ASP A 79 -2.26 -13.28 1.64
C ASP A 79 -2.36 -11.95 2.40
N PHE A 80 -2.26 -10.82 1.70
CA PHE A 80 -2.42 -9.47 2.25
C PHE A 80 -3.87 -9.22 2.68
N ILE A 81 -4.84 -9.61 1.84
CA ILE A 81 -6.29 -9.48 2.14
C ILE A 81 -6.64 -10.17 3.47
N LYS A 82 -6.02 -11.32 3.74
CA LYS A 82 -6.23 -12.13 4.97
C LYS A 82 -5.46 -11.58 6.19
N GLY A 83 -4.70 -10.50 6.03
CA GLY A 83 -3.85 -9.93 7.09
C GLY A 83 -2.69 -10.84 7.49
N LYS A 84 -2.32 -11.83 6.67
CA LYS A 84 -1.19 -12.73 6.98
C LYS A 84 0.15 -12.02 6.82
N ILE A 85 0.21 -11.02 5.95
CA ILE A 85 1.39 -10.24 5.65
C ILE A 85 1.05 -8.75 5.52
N TYR A 86 2.01 -7.93 5.91
CA TYR A 86 1.93 -6.47 5.74
C TYR A 86 2.10 -6.10 4.27
N ALA A 87 1.47 -5.00 3.85
CA ALA A 87 1.66 -4.37 2.56
C ALA A 87 3.05 -3.72 2.45
N PHE A 88 3.43 -2.97 3.49
CA PHE A 88 4.74 -2.33 3.56
C PHE A 88 5.14 -2.02 4.99
N THR A 89 6.41 -1.71 5.19
CA THR A 89 6.96 -1.23 6.46
C THR A 89 7.48 0.19 6.33
N VAL A 90 7.48 0.91 7.44
CA VAL A 90 8.22 2.16 7.59
C VAL A 90 9.13 2.00 8.79
N ILE A 91 10.43 2.12 8.58
CA ILE A 91 11.47 1.85 9.58
C ILE A 91 12.22 3.16 9.85
N ASN A 92 12.37 3.48 11.12
CA ASN A 92 13.27 4.51 11.61
C ASN A 92 14.63 3.85 11.92
N PRO A 93 15.66 4.09 11.09
CA PRO A 93 16.98 3.47 11.29
C PRO A 93 17.69 3.99 12.55
N GLU A 94 17.38 5.21 13.02
CA GLU A 94 18.06 5.81 14.18
C GLU A 94 17.70 5.15 15.51
N ASN A 95 16.44 4.72 15.66
CA ASN A 95 15.93 4.16 16.92
C ASN A 95 15.35 2.75 16.78
N HIS A 96 15.52 2.13 15.61
CA HIS A 96 15.00 0.81 15.26
C HIS A 96 13.47 0.66 15.44
N GLY A 97 12.73 1.79 15.45
CA GLY A 97 11.29 1.80 15.49
C GLY A 97 10.72 1.45 14.12
N SER A 98 9.83 0.47 14.04
CA SER A 98 9.20 0.06 12.78
C SER A 98 7.69 -0.03 12.93
N ILE A 99 6.96 0.28 11.86
CA ILE A 99 5.53 0.00 11.75
C ILE A 99 5.27 -0.87 10.51
N MET A 100 4.40 -1.87 10.65
CA MET A 100 3.97 -2.77 9.57
C MET A 100 2.54 -2.44 9.16
N ILE A 101 2.33 -1.99 7.93
CA ILE A 101 1.04 -1.50 7.44
C ILE A 101 0.34 -2.63 6.69
N TYR A 102 -0.90 -2.96 7.04
CA TYR A 102 -1.66 -4.08 6.47
C TYR A 102 -2.83 -3.62 5.61
N PHE A 103 -3.27 -4.48 4.69
CA PHE A 103 -4.57 -4.30 4.05
C PHE A 103 -5.68 -4.29 5.11
N GLY A 104 -6.71 -3.48 4.89
CA GLY A 104 -7.77 -3.23 5.86
C GLY A 104 -7.51 -2.04 6.78
N GLU A 105 -6.27 -1.54 6.90
CA GLU A 105 -5.99 -0.36 7.73
C GLU A 105 -6.53 0.92 7.09
N LYS A 106 -7.11 1.81 7.91
CA LYS A 106 -7.60 3.11 7.43
C LYS A 106 -6.46 4.10 7.30
N LEU A 107 -6.57 5.01 6.33
CA LEU A 107 -5.58 6.10 6.14
C LEU A 107 -5.31 6.88 7.43
N GLU A 108 -6.35 7.19 8.21
CA GLU A 108 -6.21 7.94 9.48
C GLU A 108 -5.37 7.17 10.52
N ASP A 109 -5.53 5.84 10.60
CA ASP A 109 -4.79 4.99 11.52
C ASP A 109 -3.33 4.83 11.08
N ILE A 110 -3.09 4.70 9.78
CA ILE A 110 -1.75 4.72 9.17
C ILE A 110 -1.02 6.02 9.55
N VAL A 111 -1.65 7.17 9.30
CA VAL A 111 -1.13 8.50 9.60
C VAL A 111 -0.86 8.67 11.10
N LYS A 112 -1.77 8.22 11.96
CA LYS A 112 -1.59 8.24 13.42
C LYS A 112 -0.37 7.44 13.86
N ARG A 113 -0.10 6.30 13.23
CA ARG A 113 1.08 5.47 13.53
C ARG A 113 2.37 6.08 12.99
N LEU A 114 2.35 6.71 11.81
CA LEU A 114 3.50 7.45 11.29
C LEU A 114 3.92 8.58 12.24
N ASN A 115 2.96 9.28 12.84
CA ASN A 115 3.23 10.29 13.88
C ASN A 115 3.93 9.70 15.12
N LYS A 116 3.59 8.47 15.53
CA LYS A 116 4.22 7.83 16.70
C LYS A 116 5.72 7.59 16.52
N ILE A 117 6.13 7.24 15.30
CA ILE A 117 7.55 7.04 14.97
C ILE A 117 8.24 8.31 14.47
N LYS A 118 7.53 9.45 14.49
CA LYS A 118 8.00 10.75 14.00
C LYS A 118 8.52 10.68 12.56
N ALA A 119 7.80 9.97 11.69
CA ALA A 119 8.23 9.65 10.33
C ALA A 119 8.58 10.85 9.44
N GLY A 120 8.05 12.05 9.74
CA GLY A 120 8.08 13.20 8.84
C GLY A 120 7.44 12.86 7.50
N TYR A 121 6.17 13.19 7.28
CA TYR A 121 5.47 12.77 6.07
C TYR A 121 4.59 13.88 5.51
N SER A 122 4.29 13.80 4.20
CA SER A 122 3.24 14.57 3.56
C SER A 122 2.22 13.61 2.95
N VAL A 123 0.93 13.98 3.02
CA VAL A 123 -0.15 13.23 2.38
C VAL A 123 -0.77 14.08 1.30
N TYR A 124 -0.79 13.57 0.08
CA TYR A 124 -1.46 14.16 -1.08
C TYR A 124 -2.66 13.29 -1.46
N ILE A 125 -3.82 13.91 -1.64
CA ILE A 125 -5.06 13.21 -2.01
C ILE A 125 -5.53 13.79 -3.35
N PRO A 126 -5.25 13.12 -4.48
CA PRO A 126 -5.72 13.58 -5.78
C PRO A 126 -7.25 13.55 -5.85
N ILE A 127 -7.83 14.53 -6.53
CA ILE A 127 -9.25 14.50 -6.90
C ILE A 127 -9.40 13.52 -8.06
N LEU A 128 -10.09 12.40 -7.83
CA LEU A 128 -10.44 11.46 -8.89
C LEU A 128 -11.56 12.05 -9.74
N ASN A 129 -11.21 12.67 -10.86
CA ASN A 129 -12.20 12.93 -11.90
C ASN A 129 -12.48 11.60 -12.58
N LYS A 130 -13.57 10.92 -12.19
CA LYS A 130 -14.16 9.88 -13.05
C LYS A 130 -14.62 10.61 -14.30
N GLY A 131 -13.83 10.53 -15.37
CA GLY A 131 -14.12 11.24 -16.61
C GLY A 131 -15.56 10.97 -17.03
N GLY A 132 -16.32 12.05 -17.23
CA GLY A 132 -17.39 12.00 -18.22
C GLY A 132 -16.72 11.74 -19.56
N ASP A 133 -17.36 10.90 -20.38
CA ASP A 133 -16.91 10.58 -21.73
C ASP A 133 -16.43 11.85 -22.45
N LEU A 134 -15.13 11.91 -22.77
CA LEU A 134 -14.64 12.83 -23.79
C LEU A 134 -15.01 12.21 -25.14
N ASN A 135 -16.29 12.32 -25.48
CA ASN A 135 -16.75 12.25 -26.86
C ASN A 135 -16.71 13.68 -27.40
N GLU A 136 -15.59 14.06 -28.02
CA GLU A 136 -15.51 15.07 -29.07
C GLU A 136 -14.75 14.49 -30.27
#